data_AF-A0A847FLN7-F1
#
_entry.id   AF-A0A847FLN7-F1
#
_cell.length_a   1.000
_cell.length_b   1.000
_cell.length_c   1.000
_cell.angle_alpha   90.00
_cell.angle_beta   90.00
_cell.angle_gamma   90.00
#
_symmetry.space_group_name_H-M   'P 1'
#
loop_
_entity.id
_entity.type
_entity.pdbx_description
1 polymer ?
#
loop_
_entity_poly.entity_id
_entity_poly.type
_entity_poly.pdbx_seq_one_letter_code
_entity_poly.pdbx_strand_id
1 'polypeptide(L)'
;MATDPIPVIAVRGSHQEVGRQIGEELRPTLQRMVAALGAELPAGVTLDDMRQQGRIYLAHTRDVYPRYVRELEGIAEGANLPFEDVFLELCEELWEETAWRNLGPGWRAVARYDGQPAGPGRVKGCSDMVARGRATADGSTLVAHTNDLGPEVEDDLVLLKVQAG
;
A
#
# COMPACT_ATOMS: atom_id res chain seq x y z
N MET A 1 2.84 -13.74 18.61
CA MET A 1 2.19 -12.43 18.70
C MET A 1 3.21 -11.49 19.29
N ALA A 2 3.59 -10.43 18.57
CA ALA A 2 4.51 -9.45 19.09
C ALA A 2 4.06 -8.97 20.46
N THR A 3 4.99 -8.92 21.39
CA THR A 3 4.76 -8.44 22.76
C THR A 3 4.91 -6.93 22.86
N ASP A 4 5.49 -6.31 21.83
CA ASP A 4 5.78 -4.89 21.80
C ASP A 4 4.58 -4.12 21.24
N PRO A 5 4.25 -2.96 21.82
CA PRO A 5 3.16 -2.13 21.31
C PRO A 5 3.49 -1.59 19.92
N ILE A 6 2.48 -1.47 19.05
CA ILE A 6 2.65 -0.85 17.73
C ILE A 6 3.15 0.60 17.92
N PRO A 7 4.28 0.99 17.29
CA PRO A 7 4.82 2.35 17.40
C PRO A 7 3.80 3.41 16.95
N VAL A 8 3.72 4.52 17.69
CA VAL A 8 2.83 5.64 17.36
C VAL A 8 3.65 6.85 16.93
N ILE A 9 3.42 7.33 15.70
CA ILE A 9 4.10 8.49 15.12
C ILE A 9 3.10 9.62 14.98
N ALA A 10 3.37 10.77 15.59
CA ALA A 10 2.52 11.95 15.49
C ALA A 10 3.12 12.97 14.51
N VAL A 11 2.37 13.31 13.47
CA VAL A 11 2.81 14.22 12.41
C VAL A 11 1.76 15.31 12.16
N ARG A 12 2.20 16.51 11.79
CA ARG A 12 1.32 17.66 11.62
C ARG A 12 1.85 18.69 10.62
N GLY A 13 0.96 19.52 10.08
CA GLY A 13 1.29 20.65 9.21
C GLY A 13 0.61 20.53 7.85
N SER A 14 1.18 21.16 6.83
CA SER A 14 0.75 20.95 5.45
C SER A 14 0.96 19.50 5.03
N HIS A 15 0.25 19.03 4.01
CA HIS A 15 0.42 17.68 3.47
C HIS A 15 1.88 17.35 3.12
N GLN A 16 2.63 18.30 2.53
CA GLN A 16 4.05 18.11 2.25
C GLN A 16 4.87 17.89 3.53
N GLU A 17 4.64 18.70 4.57
CA GLU A 17 5.36 18.59 5.84
C GLU A 17 4.99 17.31 6.60
N VAL A 18 3.72 16.92 6.59
CA VAL A 18 3.24 15.64 7.13
C VAL A 18 3.98 14.50 6.43
N GLY A 19 3.99 14.51 5.10
CA GLY A 19 4.68 13.51 4.31
C GLY A 19 6.17 13.44 4.64
N ARG A 20 6.85 14.59 4.68
CA ARG A 20 8.29 14.67 4.99
C ARG A 20 8.60 14.12 6.37
N GLN A 21 7.79 14.42 7.38
CA GLN A 21 7.94 13.86 8.74
C GLN A 21 7.80 12.33 8.74
N ILE A 22 6.79 11.78 8.03
CA ILE A 22 6.61 10.33 7.90
C ILE A 22 7.84 9.72 7.22
N GLY A 23 8.27 10.29 6.09
CA GLY A 23 9.42 9.81 5.33
C GLY A 23 10.71 9.84 6.13
N GLU A 24 10.95 10.88 6.93
CA GLU A 24 12.14 11.01 7.79
C GLU A 24 12.14 9.98 8.91
N GLU A 25 11.01 9.80 9.59
CA GLU A 25 10.87 8.87 10.71
C GLU A 25 10.96 7.40 10.27
N LEU A 26 10.38 7.07 9.11
CA LEU A 26 10.31 5.71 8.59
C LEU A 26 11.34 5.41 7.50
N ARG A 27 12.33 6.30 7.31
CA ARG A 27 13.29 6.22 6.20
C ARG A 27 13.89 4.82 6.01
N PRO A 28 14.43 4.13 7.04
CA PRO A 28 15.03 2.82 6.83
C PRO A 28 14.00 1.78 6.38
N THR A 29 12.78 1.83 6.92
CA THR A 29 11.70 0.90 6.57
C THR A 29 11.24 1.11 5.14
N LEU A 30 10.93 2.36 4.77
CA LEU A 30 10.50 2.70 3.41
C LEU A 30 11.57 2.35 2.36
N GLN A 31 12.85 2.55 2.68
CA GLN A 31 13.94 2.17 1.78
C GLN A 31 14.05 0.66 1.59
N ARG A 32 13.83 -0.14 2.64
CA ARG A 32 13.78 -1.61 2.52
C ARG A 32 12.61 -2.06 1.65
N MET A 33 11.43 -1.49 1.85
CA MET A 33 10.23 -1.82 1.08
C MET A 33 10.42 -1.52 -0.40
N VAL A 34 10.85 -0.29 -0.74
CA VAL A 34 11.08 0.10 -2.14
C VAL A 34 12.19 -0.71 -2.81
N ALA A 35 13.23 -1.11 -2.07
CA ALA A 35 14.26 -2.01 -2.60
C ALA A 35 13.71 -3.40 -3.00
N ALA A 36 12.55 -3.80 -2.48
CA ALA A 36 11.90 -5.08 -2.75
C ALA A 36 10.82 -5.04 -3.86
N LEU A 37 10.50 -3.87 -4.45
CA LEU A 37 9.46 -3.70 -5.49
C LEU A 37 9.50 -4.73 -6.63
N GLY A 38 10.68 -5.24 -6.98
CA GLY A 38 10.88 -6.20 -8.07
C GLY A 38 10.86 -7.69 -7.69
N ALA A 39 10.72 -8.03 -6.41
CA ALA A 39 10.89 -9.41 -5.93
C ALA A 39 9.72 -10.35 -6.28
N GLU A 40 8.51 -9.79 -6.43
CA GLU A 40 7.26 -10.57 -6.59
C GLU A 40 6.38 -9.98 -7.71
N LEU A 41 6.98 -9.73 -8.87
CA LEU A 41 6.26 -9.18 -10.02
C LEU A 41 5.30 -10.22 -10.62
N PRO A 42 4.14 -9.80 -11.16
CA PRO A 42 3.26 -10.68 -11.91
C PRO A 42 3.97 -11.35 -13.10
N ALA A 43 3.53 -12.54 -13.47
CA ALA A 43 4.17 -13.31 -14.54
C ALA A 43 4.22 -12.52 -15.86
N GLY A 44 5.44 -12.35 -16.39
CA GLY A 44 5.68 -11.64 -17.65
C GLY A 44 5.68 -10.11 -17.56
N VAL A 45 5.47 -9.54 -16.37
CA VAL A 45 5.50 -8.10 -16.10
C VAL A 45 6.88 -7.70 -15.57
N THR A 46 7.44 -6.63 -16.12
CA THR A 46 8.68 -6.02 -15.62
C THR A 46 8.39 -4.88 -14.66
N LEU A 47 9.36 -4.49 -13.83
CA LEU A 47 9.21 -3.31 -12.97
C LEU A 47 9.00 -2.03 -13.78
N ASP A 48 9.54 -1.94 -14.99
CA ASP A 48 9.30 -0.78 -15.87
C ASP A 48 7.87 -0.76 -16.41
N ASP A 49 7.28 -1.93 -16.69
CA ASP A 49 5.86 -2.04 -17.03
C ASP A 49 4.99 -1.54 -15.85
N MET A 50 5.29 -2.01 -14.62
CA MET A 50 4.63 -1.56 -13.39
C MET A 50 4.69 -0.04 -13.24
N ARG A 51 5.87 0.56 -13.40
CA ARG A 51 6.06 2.02 -13.33
C ARG A 51 5.28 2.75 -14.42
N GLN A 52 5.27 2.23 -15.64
CA GLN A 52 4.51 2.83 -16.74
C GLN A 52 3.01 2.85 -16.41
N GLN A 53 2.48 1.75 -15.88
CA GLN A 53 1.08 1.67 -15.48
C GLN A 53 0.79 2.57 -14.26
N GLY A 54 1.70 2.60 -13.28
CA GLY A 54 1.63 3.51 -12.12
C GLY A 54 1.55 4.99 -12.52
N ARG A 55 2.23 5.42 -13.59
CA ARG A 55 2.12 6.81 -14.08
C ARG A 55 0.70 7.16 -14.56
N ILE A 56 -0.05 6.20 -15.09
CA ILE A 56 -1.45 6.42 -15.50
C ILE A 56 -2.31 6.64 -14.25
N TYR A 57 -2.12 5.81 -13.22
CA TYR A 57 -2.80 5.96 -11.92
C TYR A 57 -2.46 7.30 -11.29
N LEU A 58 -1.18 7.68 -11.29
CA LEU A 58 -0.70 8.94 -10.75
C LEU A 58 -1.35 10.16 -11.43
N ALA A 59 -1.51 10.14 -12.76
CA ALA A 59 -2.15 11.24 -13.48
C ALA A 59 -3.58 11.48 -12.98
N HIS A 60 -4.38 10.41 -12.88
CA HIS A 60 -5.75 10.50 -12.37
C HIS A 60 -5.81 10.86 -10.88
N THR A 61 -4.92 10.29 -10.07
CA THR A 61 -4.85 10.60 -8.63
C THR A 61 -4.44 12.05 -8.39
N ARG A 62 -3.55 12.63 -9.21
CA ARG A 62 -3.19 14.05 -9.12
C ARG A 62 -4.36 14.97 -9.40
N ASP A 63 -5.21 14.63 -10.37
CA ASP A 63 -6.36 15.45 -10.73
C ASP A 63 -7.43 15.46 -9.62
N VAL A 64 -7.66 14.32 -8.97
CA VAL A 64 -8.74 14.17 -7.97
C VAL A 64 -8.25 14.46 -6.54
N TYR A 65 -7.01 14.07 -6.23
CA TYR A 65 -6.45 14.06 -4.88
C TYR A 65 -5.08 14.75 -4.78
N PRO A 66 -4.92 15.99 -5.29
CA PRO A 66 -3.61 16.65 -5.39
C PRO A 66 -2.93 16.82 -4.03
N ARG A 67 -3.71 17.00 -2.96
CA ARG A 67 -3.20 17.16 -1.60
C ARG A 67 -2.54 15.89 -1.05
N TYR A 68 -3.09 14.71 -1.34
CA TYR A 68 -2.50 13.44 -0.93
C TYR A 68 -1.28 13.12 -1.79
N VAL A 69 -1.28 13.50 -3.07
CA VAL A 69 -0.06 13.38 -3.89
C VAL A 69 1.09 14.21 -3.30
N ARG A 70 0.83 15.43 -2.83
CA ARG A 70 1.86 16.20 -2.11
C ARG A 70 2.35 15.53 -0.83
N GLU A 71 1.47 14.84 -0.11
CA GLU A 71 1.88 14.06 1.06
C GLU A 71 2.82 12.92 0.68
N LEU A 72 2.53 12.21 -0.42
CA LEU A 72 3.41 11.17 -0.96
C LEU A 72 4.74 11.72 -1.48
N GLU A 73 4.72 12.89 -2.13
CA GLU A 73 5.94 13.61 -2.54
C GLU A 73 6.79 13.98 -1.32
N GLY A 74 6.15 14.42 -0.23
CA GLY A 74 6.80 14.63 1.07
C GLY A 74 7.39 13.34 1.64
N ILE A 75 6.67 12.21 1.61
CA ILE A 75 7.19 10.92 2.07
C ILE A 75 8.44 10.54 1.27
N ALA A 76 8.39 10.67 -0.06
CA ALA A 76 9.53 10.36 -0.91
C ALA A 76 10.74 11.26 -0.62
N GLU A 77 10.52 12.57 -0.46
CA GLU A 77 11.55 13.53 -0.04
C GLU A 77 12.14 13.14 1.32
N GLY A 78 11.28 12.94 2.31
CA GLY A 78 11.65 12.58 3.67
C GLY A 78 12.35 11.24 3.75
N ALA A 79 12.08 10.29 2.85
CA ALA A 79 12.72 8.98 2.82
C ALA A 79 13.95 8.91 1.88
N ASN A 80 14.25 9.98 1.13
CA ASN A 80 15.25 9.98 0.04
C ASN A 80 14.99 8.87 -0.99
N LEU A 81 13.74 8.74 -1.45
CA LEU A 81 13.32 7.74 -2.41
C LEU A 81 12.79 8.38 -3.70
N PRO A 82 12.87 7.69 -4.85
CA PRO A 82 12.17 8.13 -6.05
C PRO A 82 10.67 8.17 -5.79
N PHE A 83 10.04 9.32 -6.08
CA PHE A 83 8.60 9.49 -5.86
C PHE A 83 7.75 8.45 -6.61
N GLU A 84 8.12 8.12 -7.86
CA GLU A 84 7.38 7.14 -8.65
C GLU A 84 7.36 5.75 -7.99
N ASP A 85 8.43 5.36 -7.31
CA ASP A 85 8.52 4.06 -6.63
C ASP A 85 7.70 4.06 -5.33
N VAL A 86 7.69 5.16 -4.57
CA VAL A 86 6.81 5.34 -3.40
C VAL A 86 5.34 5.32 -3.81
N PHE A 87 4.99 5.98 -4.92
CA PHE A 87 3.63 5.96 -5.44
C PHE A 87 3.23 4.55 -5.93
N LEU A 88 4.18 3.83 -6.53
CA LEU A 88 3.94 2.49 -7.05
C LEU A 88 3.59 1.50 -5.93
N GLU A 89 4.23 1.56 -4.76
CA GLU A 89 3.86 0.76 -3.57
C GLU A 89 2.40 0.93 -3.12
N LEU A 90 1.73 2.04 -3.49
CA LEU A 90 0.32 2.29 -3.19
C LEU A 90 -0.64 1.78 -4.26
N CYS A 91 -0.13 1.33 -5.40
CA CYS A 91 -0.92 0.77 -6.49
C CYS A 91 -0.99 -0.76 -6.34
N GLU A 92 -1.48 -1.23 -5.20
CA GLU A 92 -1.52 -2.67 -4.84
C GLU A 92 -2.18 -3.51 -5.94
N GLU A 93 -3.16 -2.97 -6.65
CA GLU A 93 -3.87 -3.67 -7.73
C GLU A 93 -2.93 -4.11 -8.85
N LEU A 94 -1.79 -3.44 -9.05
CA LEU A 94 -0.82 -3.80 -10.07
C LEU A 94 -0.03 -5.07 -9.73
N TRP A 95 -0.06 -5.53 -8.49
CA TRP A 95 0.51 -6.84 -8.11
C TRP A 95 -0.42 -8.01 -8.39
N GLU A 96 -1.68 -7.74 -8.74
CA GLU A 96 -2.65 -8.76 -9.13
C GLU A 96 -2.55 -9.08 -10.62
N GLU A 97 -2.39 -10.36 -10.97
CA GLU A 97 -2.32 -10.79 -12.37
C GLU A 97 -3.54 -10.35 -13.20
N THR A 98 -4.69 -10.22 -12.57
CA THR A 98 -5.93 -9.79 -13.24
C THR A 98 -5.89 -8.34 -13.72
N ALA A 99 -5.13 -7.46 -13.06
CA ALA A 99 -4.98 -6.07 -13.52
C ALA A 99 -4.34 -6.01 -14.91
N TRP A 100 -3.37 -6.89 -15.16
CA TRP A 100 -2.67 -6.96 -16.43
C TRP A 100 -3.51 -7.61 -17.52
N ARG A 101 -4.24 -8.69 -17.21
CA ARG A 101 -5.13 -9.40 -18.17
C ARG A 101 -6.11 -8.48 -18.88
N ASN A 102 -6.62 -7.46 -18.20
CA ASN A 102 -7.65 -6.57 -18.73
C ASN A 102 -7.12 -5.43 -19.61
N LEU A 103 -5.79 -5.26 -19.75
CA LEU A 103 -5.19 -4.18 -20.56
C LEU A 103 -5.26 -4.43 -22.09
N GLY A 104 -5.85 -5.54 -22.54
CA GLY A 104 -6.13 -5.84 -23.94
C GLY A 104 -4.98 -6.50 -24.72
N PRO A 105 -5.13 -6.79 -26.02
CA PRO A 105 -4.22 -7.67 -26.77
C PRO A 105 -2.76 -7.17 -26.95
N GLY A 106 -2.39 -6.02 -26.38
CA GLY A 106 -1.06 -5.43 -26.47
C GLY A 106 -0.09 -5.71 -25.31
N TRP A 107 -0.54 -6.20 -24.14
CA TRP A 107 0.32 -6.33 -22.95
C TRP A 107 1.16 -7.64 -22.89
N ARG A 108 1.28 -8.32 -24.03
CA ARG A 108 1.97 -9.61 -24.31
C ARG A 108 1.16 -10.85 -23.95
N ALA A 109 0.62 -11.46 -25.02
CA ALA A 109 -0.04 -12.75 -25.00
C ALA A 109 0.88 -13.91 -24.59
N VAL A 110 1.14 -14.14 -23.29
CA VAL A 110 1.26 -15.49 -22.71
C VAL A 110 1.02 -15.46 -21.18
N ALA A 111 -0.23 -15.32 -20.75
CA ALA A 111 -0.63 -15.87 -19.45
C ALA A 111 -1.75 -16.87 -19.74
N ARG A 112 -1.37 -18.10 -20.07
CA ARG A 112 -2.34 -19.19 -20.06
C ARG A 112 -2.76 -19.37 -18.62
N TYR A 113 -4.03 -19.15 -18.31
CA TYR A 113 -4.61 -19.61 -17.06
C TYR A 113 -4.52 -21.14 -17.06
N ASP A 114 -3.57 -21.69 -16.33
CA ASP A 114 -3.35 -23.13 -16.18
C ASP A 114 -4.15 -23.72 -15.00
N GLY A 115 -5.01 -22.92 -14.37
CA GLY A 115 -5.80 -23.32 -13.22
C GLY A 115 -5.00 -23.43 -11.93
N GLN A 116 -3.70 -23.09 -11.93
CA GLN A 116 -2.97 -22.85 -10.70
C GLN A 116 -3.48 -21.53 -10.10
N PRO A 117 -3.53 -21.40 -8.76
CA PRO A 117 -3.64 -20.09 -8.16
C PRO A 117 -2.54 -19.19 -8.75
N ALA A 118 -2.78 -17.88 -8.83
CA ALA A 118 -1.70 -16.90 -9.00
C ALA A 118 -0.56 -17.32 -8.05
N GLY A 119 0.70 -17.11 -8.46
CA GLY A 119 1.88 -17.60 -7.75
C GLY A 119 1.91 -17.27 -6.25
N PRO A 120 3.01 -17.47 -5.52
CA PRO A 120 3.06 -17.15 -4.09
C PRO A 120 3.02 -15.63 -3.82
N GLY A 121 2.27 -14.85 -4.60
CA GLY A 121 1.79 -13.54 -4.21
C GLY A 121 1.23 -13.63 -2.80
N ARG A 122 1.59 -12.64 -2.00
CA ARG A 122 1.27 -12.53 -0.58
C ARG A 122 -0.16 -13.01 -0.35
N VAL A 123 -0.31 -14.14 0.34
CA VAL A 123 -1.64 -14.58 0.77
C VAL A 123 -2.12 -13.53 1.75
N LYS A 124 -2.99 -12.64 1.28
CA LYS A 124 -3.62 -11.59 2.08
C LYS A 124 -5.07 -11.99 2.31
N GLY A 125 -5.54 -11.80 3.53
CA GLY A 125 -6.93 -12.01 3.91
C GLY A 125 -7.37 -10.95 4.90
N CYS A 126 -8.67 -10.77 5.02
CA CYS A 126 -9.22 -9.96 6.09
C CYS A 126 -10.54 -10.54 6.58
N SER A 127 -10.86 -10.25 7.85
CA SER A 127 -12.15 -10.57 8.43
C SER A 127 -12.69 -9.34 9.14
N ASP A 128 -13.90 -8.92 8.76
CA ASP A 128 -14.60 -7.80 9.37
C ASP A 128 -15.75 -8.28 10.25
N MET A 129 -15.90 -7.66 11.43
CA MET A 129 -16.99 -7.94 12.36
C MET A 129 -17.66 -6.64 12.78
N VAL A 130 -19.00 -6.64 12.76
CA VAL A 130 -19.81 -5.51 13.24
C VAL A 130 -20.92 -6.03 14.15
N ALA A 131 -21.00 -5.50 15.37
CA ALA A 131 -22.05 -5.80 16.34
C ALA A 131 -22.72 -4.51 16.82
N ARG A 132 -24.05 -4.49 16.90
CA ARG A 132 -24.82 -3.31 17.37
C ARG A 132 -26.14 -3.69 18.03
N GLY A 133 -26.70 -2.77 18.81
CA GLY A 133 -28.03 -2.94 19.43
C GLY A 133 -28.07 -4.18 20.32
N ARG A 134 -29.03 -5.08 20.11
CA ARG A 134 -29.16 -6.30 20.95
C ARG A 134 -27.97 -7.27 20.88
N ALA A 135 -27.06 -7.09 19.92
CA ALA A 135 -25.84 -7.89 19.82
C ALA A 135 -24.72 -7.42 20.77
N THR A 136 -24.87 -6.25 21.41
CA THR A 136 -23.93 -5.70 22.40
C THR A 136 -24.63 -5.45 23.74
N ALA A 137 -23.88 -5.50 24.84
CA ALA A 137 -24.44 -5.46 26.19
C ALA A 137 -25.18 -4.14 26.52
N ASP A 138 -24.73 -3.04 25.93
CA ASP A 138 -25.22 -1.68 26.17
C ASP A 138 -25.83 -1.03 24.91
N GLY A 139 -25.98 -1.78 23.82
CA GLY A 139 -26.47 -1.26 22.55
C GLY A 139 -25.44 -0.49 21.72
N SER A 140 -24.19 -0.37 22.18
CA SER A 140 -23.08 0.26 21.43
C SER A 140 -22.83 -0.41 20.08
N THR A 141 -22.21 0.32 19.16
CA THR A 141 -21.71 -0.24 17.90
C THR A 141 -20.25 -0.57 18.06
N LEU A 142 -19.90 -1.85 17.87
CA LEU A 142 -18.53 -2.35 17.84
C LEU A 142 -18.17 -2.75 16.42
N VAL A 143 -16.99 -2.35 15.97
CA VAL A 143 -16.41 -2.71 14.68
C VAL A 143 -15.01 -3.28 14.95
N ALA A 144 -14.69 -4.40 14.33
CA ALA A 144 -13.38 -5.02 14.38
C ALA A 144 -12.97 -5.48 12.98
N HIS A 145 -11.66 -5.53 12.76
CA HIS A 145 -11.04 -5.90 11.50
C HIS A 145 -9.74 -6.65 11.83
N THR A 146 -9.48 -7.76 11.14
CA THR A 146 -8.18 -8.45 11.15
C THR A 146 -7.60 -8.44 9.74
N ASN A 147 -6.27 -8.38 9.64
CA ASN A 147 -5.52 -8.59 8.41
C ASN A 147 -4.64 -9.83 8.57
N ASP A 148 -4.80 -10.78 7.66
CA ASP A 148 -3.97 -11.97 7.54
C ASP A 148 -2.88 -11.64 6.53
N LEU A 149 -1.66 -11.35 7.02
CA LEU A 149 -0.49 -11.00 6.21
C LEU A 149 0.69 -11.90 6.62
N GLY A 150 1.76 -11.88 5.82
CA GLY A 150 3.01 -12.54 6.18
C GLY A 150 3.59 -11.97 7.49
N PRO A 151 4.26 -12.79 8.31
CA PRO A 151 4.79 -12.37 9.61
C PRO A 151 5.82 -11.24 9.49
N GLU A 152 6.50 -11.12 8.34
CA GLU A 152 7.45 -10.04 8.06
C GLU A 152 6.81 -8.65 8.08
N VAL A 153 5.50 -8.55 7.87
CA VAL A 153 4.79 -7.26 7.88
C VAL A 153 4.60 -6.73 9.30
N GLU A 154 4.61 -7.60 10.32
CA GLU A 154 4.43 -7.20 11.74
C GLU A 154 5.50 -6.18 12.17
N ASP A 155 6.73 -6.33 11.67
CA ASP A 155 7.87 -5.45 11.97
C ASP A 155 7.76 -4.05 11.34
N ASP A 156 6.91 -3.89 10.31
CA ASP A 156 6.74 -2.63 9.58
C ASP A 156 5.46 -1.88 9.99
N LEU A 157 4.65 -2.43 10.91
CA LEU A 157 3.41 -1.80 11.38
C LEU A 157 3.66 -0.56 12.22
N VAL A 158 2.98 0.53 11.89
CA VAL A 158 2.97 1.77 12.68
C VAL A 158 1.57 2.39 12.73
N LEU A 159 1.30 3.12 13.82
CA LEU A 159 0.09 3.95 13.96
C LEU A 159 0.46 5.41 13.70
N LEU A 160 -0.12 6.00 12.66
CA LEU A 160 0.05 7.42 12.36
C LEU A 160 -1.05 8.25 13.01
N LYS A 161 -0.68 9.23 13.84
CA LYS A 161 -1.56 10.29 14.34
C LYS A 161 -1.34 11.55 13.50
N VAL A 162 -2.16 11.70 12.46
CA VAL A 162 -2.00 12.75 11.45
C VAL A 162 -2.89 13.96 11.75
N GLN A 163 -2.30 15.16 11.69
CA GLN A 163 -2.99 16.45 11.72
C GLN A 163 -2.56 17.28 10.50
N ALA A 164 -3.15 16.99 9.34
CA ALA A 164 -2.90 17.71 8.09
C ALA A 164 -3.90 18.86 7.89
N GLY A 165 -3.42 20.05 7.51
CA GLY A 165 -4.27 21.23 7.27
C GLY A 165 -3.51 22.44 6.77
#